data_AF-A0AAN6M336-F1
#
_entry.id   AF-A0AAN6M336-F1
#
_cell.length_a   1.000
_cell.length_b   1.000
_cell.length_c   1.000
_cell.angle_alpha   90.00
_cell.angle_beta   90.00
_cell.angle_gamma   90.00
#
_symmetry.space_group_name_H-M   'P 1'
#
loop_
_entity.id
_entity.type
_entity.pdbx_description
1 polymer ?
#
loop_
_entity_poly.entity_id
_entity_poly.type
_entity_poly.pdbx_seq_one_letter_code
_entity_poly.pdbx_strand_id
1 'polypeptide(L)'
;MAGDDDASSRKDALTSSSSAKDRLDQVSSHIAPETQKRRRRRRSADSDLPADYSDILGQIAALRKLAASPDPNNRGYVRQKQAGKLWVRERVEQLLDPGTFQEVGSVSGTVKWRQLEGGKEEPEEFVPSNNVQGFGKLRGRKIVFTADDFSIRAGHADGALMDKTIYMEKLAIALQLPIIKLVDGSSGAAQ
;
A
#
# COMPACT_ATOMS: atom_id res chain seq x y z
N MET A 1 39.36 -79.87 -30.99
CA MET A 1 40.23 -78.80 -30.47
C MET A 1 39.31 -77.77 -29.87
N ALA A 2 39.52 -77.46 -28.59
CA ALA A 2 38.56 -76.92 -27.63
C ALA A 2 37.92 -75.57 -28.02
N GLY A 3 36.71 -75.35 -27.53
CA GLY A 3 36.00 -74.07 -27.54
C GLY A 3 34.80 -74.17 -26.59
N ASP A 4 34.93 -73.45 -25.48
CA ASP A 4 34.12 -73.50 -24.25
C ASP A 4 32.70 -72.91 -24.35
N ASP A 5 31.98 -73.15 -23.25
CA ASP A 5 30.81 -72.44 -22.70
C ASP A 5 29.41 -72.84 -23.20
N ASP A 6 28.95 -73.99 -22.68
CA ASP A 6 27.54 -74.40 -22.69
C ASP A 6 26.78 -73.90 -21.45
N ALA A 7 25.51 -73.60 -21.70
CA ALA A 7 24.59 -72.81 -20.92
C ALA A 7 24.24 -73.40 -19.53
N SER A 8 24.29 -72.55 -18.51
CA SER A 8 23.68 -72.82 -17.21
C SER A 8 22.14 -72.70 -17.31
N SER A 9 21.50 -73.86 -17.26
CA SER A 9 20.06 -74.10 -17.22
C SER A 9 19.31 -73.39 -16.07
N ARG A 10 18.11 -72.89 -16.40
CA ARG A 10 17.03 -72.54 -15.47
C ARG A 10 16.76 -73.66 -14.46
N LYS A 11 16.63 -73.29 -13.18
CA LYS A 11 15.85 -74.05 -12.19
C LYS A 11 14.99 -73.08 -11.39
N ASP A 12 13.70 -73.07 -11.71
CA ASP A 12 12.65 -72.64 -10.79
C ASP A 12 12.54 -73.67 -9.65
N ALA A 13 12.40 -73.21 -8.40
CA ALA A 13 11.38 -73.69 -7.44
C ALA A 13 11.69 -73.31 -5.98
N LEU A 14 10.78 -72.49 -5.41
CA LEU A 14 10.23 -72.53 -4.05
C LEU A 14 11.16 -72.45 -2.81
N THR A 15 11.09 -71.33 -2.07
CA THR A 15 10.69 -71.28 -0.64
C THR A 15 10.54 -69.82 -0.18
N SER A 16 9.31 -69.34 0.07
CA SER A 16 9.06 -68.08 0.79
C SER A 16 8.29 -68.36 2.08
N SER A 17 9.00 -68.68 3.17
CA SER A 17 8.38 -68.74 4.49
C SER A 17 8.24 -67.32 5.08
N SER A 18 7.23 -66.58 4.62
CA SER A 18 6.74 -65.40 5.35
C SER A 18 6.12 -65.91 6.65
N SER A 19 6.72 -65.53 7.79
CA SER A 19 6.29 -66.03 9.10
C SER A 19 4.92 -65.45 9.47
N ALA A 20 4.11 -66.21 10.20
CA ALA A 20 2.79 -65.76 10.65
C ALA A 20 2.86 -64.51 11.54
N LYS A 21 4.02 -64.24 12.17
CA LYS A 21 4.27 -63.03 12.97
C LYS A 21 4.35 -61.79 12.10
N ASP A 22 5.04 -61.87 10.96
CA ASP A 22 5.19 -60.73 10.03
C ASP A 22 3.84 -60.29 9.45
N ARG A 23 2.93 -61.27 9.22
CA ARG A 23 1.57 -60.98 8.74
C ARG A 23 0.70 -60.36 9.83
N LEU A 24 0.88 -60.77 11.09
CA LEU A 24 0.15 -60.22 12.22
C LEU A 24 0.56 -58.77 12.51
N ASP A 25 1.85 -58.46 12.40
CA ASP A 25 2.39 -57.10 12.54
C ASP A 25 1.93 -56.18 11.40
N GLN A 26 1.86 -56.72 10.18
CA GLN A 26 1.32 -55.99 9.03
C GLN A 26 -0.18 -55.69 9.17
N VAL A 27 -0.99 -56.62 9.68
CA VAL A 27 -2.43 -56.41 9.83
C VAL A 27 -2.74 -55.49 11.03
N SER A 28 -1.99 -55.58 12.12
CA SER A 28 -2.18 -54.74 13.30
C SER A 28 -1.84 -53.27 13.05
N SER A 29 -0.85 -52.97 12.20
CA SER A 29 -0.56 -51.60 11.75
C SER A 29 -1.69 -50.95 10.92
N HIS A 30 -2.56 -51.75 10.28
CA HIS A 30 -3.68 -51.25 9.47
C HIS A 30 -5.00 -51.12 10.26
N ILE A 31 -5.10 -51.68 11.47
CA ILE A 31 -6.32 -51.68 12.30
C ILE A 31 -6.26 -50.63 13.42
N ALA A 32 -5.06 -50.19 13.82
CA ALA A 32 -4.92 -49.12 14.81
C ALA A 32 -5.39 -47.78 14.21
N PRO A 33 -6.33 -47.04 14.84
CA PRO A 33 -6.66 -45.71 14.37
C PRO A 33 -5.44 -44.82 14.58
N GLU A 34 -4.78 -44.45 13.50
CA GLU A 34 -3.69 -43.49 13.48
C GLU A 34 -4.23 -42.12 13.90
N THR A 35 -4.46 -41.92 15.19
CA THR A 35 -4.74 -40.61 15.78
C THR A 35 -3.42 -39.90 16.02
N GLN A 36 -2.59 -39.81 14.97
CA GLN A 36 -1.75 -38.64 14.83
C GLN A 36 -2.69 -37.47 14.54
N LYS A 37 -3.22 -36.87 15.62
CA LYS A 37 -3.60 -35.46 15.56
C LYS A 37 -2.33 -34.73 15.15
N ARG A 38 -2.13 -34.56 13.84
CA ARG A 38 -1.31 -33.50 13.26
C ARG A 38 -1.93 -32.22 13.80
N ARG A 39 -1.52 -31.83 15.01
CA ARG A 39 -1.60 -30.45 15.46
C ARG A 39 -0.83 -29.72 14.39
N ARG A 40 -1.56 -29.13 13.42
CA ARG A 40 -1.05 -28.01 12.64
C ARG A 40 -0.57 -27.03 13.70
N ARG A 41 0.74 -27.03 13.97
CA ARG A 41 1.40 -25.88 14.58
C ARG A 41 1.11 -24.78 13.56
N ARG A 42 0.05 -24.00 13.81
CA ARG A 42 0.00 -22.64 13.29
C ARG A 42 1.29 -22.05 13.82
N ARG A 43 2.28 -21.85 12.96
CA ARG A 43 3.29 -20.83 13.21
C ARG A 43 2.45 -19.58 13.39
N SER A 44 2.23 -19.17 14.63
CA SER A 44 1.97 -17.76 14.88
C SER A 44 3.22 -17.11 14.30
N ALA A 45 3.05 -16.43 13.16
CA ALA A 45 3.96 -15.33 12.89
C ALA A 45 3.77 -14.45 14.13
N ASP A 46 4.74 -14.48 15.03
CA ASP A 46 4.84 -13.47 16.06
C ASP A 46 5.02 -12.19 15.25
N SER A 47 3.92 -11.47 15.04
CA SER A 47 4.00 -10.24 14.28
C SER A 47 4.70 -9.27 15.21
N ASP A 48 5.94 -8.89 14.89
CA ASP A 48 6.70 -7.82 15.57
C ASP A 48 6.05 -6.42 15.38
N LEU A 49 4.78 -6.40 14.95
CA LEU A 49 3.94 -5.24 14.77
C LEU A 49 3.25 -4.90 16.10
N PRO A 50 3.21 -3.62 16.49
CA PRO A 50 2.53 -3.18 17.69
C PRO A 50 1.04 -3.53 17.67
N ALA A 51 0.48 -3.95 18.82
CA ALA A 51 -0.94 -4.23 18.96
C ALA A 51 -1.82 -2.95 18.96
N ASP A 52 -1.22 -1.77 19.07
CA ASP A 52 -1.86 -0.47 19.23
C ASP A 52 -1.86 0.40 17.96
N TYR A 53 -1.42 -0.15 16.81
CA TYR A 53 -1.29 0.57 15.53
C TYR A 53 -0.36 1.80 15.57
N SER A 54 0.51 1.89 16.59
CA SER A 54 1.45 3.01 16.74
C SER A 54 2.39 3.17 15.54
N ASP A 55 2.72 2.07 14.87
CA ASP A 55 3.45 2.01 13.61
C ASP A 55 2.70 2.73 12.48
N ILE A 56 1.44 2.37 12.22
CA ILE A 56 0.62 2.95 11.16
C ILE A 56 0.37 4.44 11.44
N LEU A 57 0.09 4.81 12.69
CA LEU A 57 -0.09 6.21 13.08
C LEU A 57 1.19 7.03 12.87
N GLY A 58 2.35 6.44 13.17
CA GLY A 58 3.66 7.02 12.86
C GLY A 58 3.87 7.23 11.36
N GLN A 59 3.54 6.23 10.54
CA GLN A 59 3.61 6.33 9.08
C GLN A 59 2.69 7.44 8.55
N ILE A 60 1.44 7.51 9.01
CA ILE A 60 0.48 8.57 8.62
C ILE A 60 1.02 9.95 9.00
N ALA A 61 1.60 10.11 10.19
CA ALA A 61 2.21 11.36 10.64
C ALA A 61 3.41 11.77 9.76
N ALA A 62 4.26 10.81 9.39
CA ALA A 62 5.38 11.03 8.47
C ALA A 62 4.89 11.48 7.09
N LEU A 63 3.89 10.79 6.51
CA LEU A 63 3.29 11.16 5.23
C LEU A 63 2.66 12.56 5.27
N ARG A 64 1.96 12.91 6.35
CA ARG A 64 1.42 14.28 6.54
C ARG A 64 2.52 15.33 6.57
N LYS A 65 3.63 15.05 7.25
CA LYS A 65 4.78 15.97 7.31
C LYS A 65 5.42 16.16 5.94
N LEU A 66 5.59 15.08 5.18
CA LEU A 66 6.09 15.12 3.80
C LEU A 66 5.14 15.91 2.88
N ALA A 67 3.82 15.69 2.99
CA ALA A 67 2.82 16.40 2.19
C ALA A 67 2.73 17.91 2.50
N ALA A 68 3.02 18.29 3.75
CA ALA A 68 2.96 19.68 4.22
C ALA A 68 4.24 20.46 3.93
N SER A 69 5.34 19.79 3.55
CA SER A 69 6.64 20.43 3.30
C SER A 69 6.97 20.35 1.81
N PRO A 70 7.14 21.47 1.10
CA PRO A 70 7.56 21.43 -0.30
C PRO A 70 9.02 21.01 -0.36
N ASP A 71 9.38 20.16 -1.33
CA ASP A 71 10.79 19.87 -1.64
C ASP A 71 11.40 21.07 -2.41
N PRO A 72 12.38 21.79 -1.83
CA PRO A 72 13.01 22.95 -2.48
C PRO A 72 13.77 22.58 -3.76
N ASN A 73 14.16 21.32 -3.93
CA ASN A 73 14.84 20.84 -5.14
C ASN A 73 13.86 20.39 -6.23
N ASN A 74 12.56 20.33 -5.93
CA ASN A 74 11.55 19.94 -6.90
C ASN A 74 11.48 20.99 -8.01
N ARG A 75 11.72 20.55 -9.26
CA ARG A 75 11.71 21.42 -10.44
C ARG A 75 10.41 22.21 -10.61
N GLY A 76 9.27 21.61 -10.28
CA GLY A 76 7.96 22.27 -10.34
C GLY A 76 7.81 23.37 -9.28
N TYR A 77 8.24 23.10 -8.05
CA TYR A 77 8.25 24.08 -6.97
C TYR A 77 9.17 25.27 -7.28
N VAL A 78 10.41 24.99 -7.69
CA VAL A 78 11.39 26.02 -8.08
C VAL A 78 10.84 26.90 -9.19
N ARG A 79 10.22 26.31 -10.22
CA ARG A 79 9.60 27.07 -11.31
C ARG A 79 8.48 27.99 -10.84
N GLN A 80 7.60 27.51 -9.94
CA GLN A 80 6.53 28.35 -9.39
C GLN A 80 7.12 29.55 -8.64
N LYS A 81 8.12 29.32 -7.79
CA LYS A 81 8.78 30.38 -7.04
C LYS A 81 9.54 31.37 -7.93
N GLN A 82 10.24 30.89 -8.95
CA GLN A 82 10.92 31.74 -9.95
C GLN A 82 9.93 32.59 -10.76
N ALA A 83 8.72 32.08 -11.01
CA ALA A 83 7.65 32.82 -11.67
C ALA A 83 6.91 33.81 -10.75
N GLY A 84 7.36 33.97 -9.49
CA GLY A 84 6.69 34.84 -8.50
C GLY A 84 5.34 34.29 -8.02
N LYS A 85 5.04 33.01 -8.27
CA LYS A 85 3.81 32.35 -7.84
C LYS A 85 3.97 31.72 -6.46
N LEU A 86 2.88 31.74 -5.70
CA LEU A 86 2.76 31.05 -4.42
C LEU A 86 2.59 29.55 -4.62
N TRP A 87 3.11 28.77 -3.68
CA TRP A 87 2.82 27.34 -3.61
C TRP A 87 1.36 27.11 -3.20
N VAL A 88 0.80 25.95 -3.54
CA VAL A 88 -0.64 25.67 -3.37
C VAL A 88 -1.12 25.86 -1.93
N ARG A 89 -0.38 25.38 -0.94
CA ARG A 89 -0.77 25.50 0.47
C ARG A 89 -0.66 26.93 0.96
N GLU A 90 0.36 27.67 0.51
CA GLU A 90 0.50 29.10 0.82
C GLU A 90 -0.68 29.91 0.27
N ARG A 91 -1.17 29.58 -0.93
CA ARG A 91 -2.37 30.22 -1.51
C ARG A 91 -3.60 29.95 -0.67
N VAL A 92 -3.80 28.70 -0.25
CA VAL A 92 -4.94 28.32 0.59
C VAL A 92 -4.86 29.02 1.95
N GLU A 93 -3.67 29.10 2.54
CA GLU A 93 -3.45 29.75 3.83
C GLU A 93 -3.66 31.28 3.77
N GLN A 94 -3.36 31.92 2.64
CA GLN A 94 -3.71 33.33 2.41
C GLN A 94 -5.21 33.56 2.11
N LEU A 95 -5.88 32.58 1.51
CA LEU A 95 -7.31 32.67 1.20
C LEU A 95 -8.16 32.52 2.47
N LEU A 96 -7.80 31.60 3.35
CA LEU A 96 -8.59 31.22 4.51
C LEU A 96 -8.28 32.08 5.72
N ASP A 97 -9.24 32.17 6.65
CA ASP A 97 -9.02 32.77 7.95
C ASP A 97 -7.93 31.97 8.71
N PRO A 98 -6.98 32.62 9.40
CA PRO A 98 -5.87 31.94 10.06
C PRO A 98 -6.32 30.83 11.03
N GLY A 99 -5.64 29.68 10.97
CA GLY A 99 -5.92 28.53 11.84
C GLY A 99 -7.20 27.75 11.49
N THR A 100 -7.87 28.06 10.37
CA THR A 100 -9.11 27.37 9.97
C THR A 100 -8.91 26.31 8.90
N PHE A 101 -7.74 26.25 8.27
CA PHE A 101 -7.39 25.27 7.24
C PHE A 101 -7.46 23.84 7.80
N GLN A 102 -8.28 23.01 7.14
CA GLN A 102 -8.42 21.58 7.45
C GLN A 102 -8.38 20.79 6.15
N GLU A 103 -7.26 20.12 5.87
CA GLU A 103 -7.10 19.33 4.66
C GLU A 103 -7.78 17.96 4.75
N VAL A 104 -8.41 17.55 3.66
CA VAL A 104 -9.00 16.23 3.46
C VAL A 104 -8.15 15.44 2.45
N GLY A 105 -7.80 14.20 2.81
CA GLY A 105 -6.99 13.33 1.95
C GLY A 105 -5.55 13.82 1.77
N SER A 106 -4.94 14.33 2.84
CA SER A 106 -3.53 14.79 2.85
C SER A 106 -2.52 13.67 2.58
N VAL A 107 -2.90 12.42 2.86
CA VAL A 107 -2.09 11.21 2.64
C VAL A 107 -2.50 10.46 1.36
N SER A 108 -3.42 11.01 0.57
CA SER A 108 -3.77 10.46 -0.73
C SER A 108 -2.65 10.76 -1.73
N GLY A 109 -2.04 9.72 -2.30
CA GLY A 109 -0.92 9.86 -3.22
C GLY A 109 -0.17 8.55 -3.42
N THR A 110 1.04 8.65 -3.98
CA THR A 110 1.93 7.50 -4.17
C THR A 110 3.05 7.55 -3.14
N VAL A 111 3.19 6.47 -2.37
CA VAL A 111 4.26 6.30 -1.37
C VAL A 111 5.28 5.31 -1.92
N LYS A 112 6.56 5.64 -1.79
CA LYS A 112 7.66 4.69 -1.95
C LYS A 112 8.04 4.19 -0.57
N TRP A 113 7.91 2.88 -0.38
CA TRP A 113 8.18 2.21 0.90
C TRP A 113 9.58 1.62 0.91
N ARG A 114 10.30 1.82 2.02
CA ARG A 114 11.53 1.10 2.32
C ARG A 114 11.22 -0.06 3.25
N GLN A 115 11.70 -1.24 2.88
CA GLN A 115 11.62 -2.44 3.71
C GLN A 115 12.67 -2.38 4.80
N LEU A 116 12.25 -2.65 6.03
CA LEU A 116 13.08 -2.77 7.22
C LEU A 116 13.13 -4.24 7.66
N GLU A 117 14.09 -4.58 8.53
CA GLU A 117 14.14 -5.90 9.15
C GLU A 117 12.86 -6.18 9.96
N GLY A 118 12.48 -7.46 10.04
CA GLY A 118 11.28 -7.89 10.77
C GLY A 118 9.96 -7.62 10.05
N GLY A 119 9.97 -7.39 8.73
CA GLY A 119 8.75 -7.19 7.93
C GLY A 119 8.08 -5.84 8.16
N LYS A 120 8.84 -4.85 8.64
CA LYS A 120 8.38 -3.47 8.84
C LYS A 120 8.64 -2.65 7.58
N GLU A 121 7.81 -1.64 7.35
CA GLU A 121 7.96 -0.72 6.23
C GLU A 121 7.95 0.72 6.74
N GLU A 122 8.78 1.57 6.13
CA GLU A 122 8.78 3.01 6.40
C GLU A 122 8.59 3.82 5.10
N PRO A 123 7.86 4.95 5.13
CA PRO A 123 7.72 5.80 3.97
C PRO A 123 9.03 6.54 3.69
N GLU A 124 9.65 6.25 2.56
CA GLU A 124 10.91 6.89 2.11
C GLU A 124 10.63 8.16 1.33
N GLU A 125 9.72 8.08 0.35
CA GLU A 125 9.30 9.22 -0.48
C GLU A 125 7.78 9.23 -0.59
N PHE A 126 7.20 10.43 -0.68
CA PHE A 126 5.76 10.60 -0.86
C PHE A 126 5.47 11.66 -1.90
N VAL A 127 4.68 11.29 -2.90
CA VAL A 127 4.12 12.23 -3.88
C VAL A 127 2.62 12.35 -3.57
N PRO A 128 2.18 13.45 -2.92
CA PRO A 128 0.77 13.65 -2.65
C PRO A 128 -0.01 13.88 -3.96
N SER A 129 -1.33 13.71 -3.87
CA SER A 129 -2.24 14.13 -4.93
C SER A 129 -2.01 15.61 -5.22
N ASN A 130 -1.98 15.96 -6.51
CA ASN A 130 -1.81 17.33 -6.98
C ASN A 130 -3.05 18.21 -6.78
N ASN A 131 -4.05 17.76 -5.99
CA ASN A 131 -5.22 18.54 -5.66
C ASN A 131 -5.42 18.57 -4.13
N VAL A 132 -5.10 19.73 -3.55
CA VAL A 132 -5.26 20.01 -2.12
C VAL A 132 -6.70 20.44 -1.90
N GLN A 133 -7.41 19.72 -1.04
CA GLN A 133 -8.83 19.93 -0.82
C GLN A 133 -9.15 19.90 0.66
N GLY A 134 -10.24 20.54 1.06
CA GLY A 134 -10.68 20.46 2.44
C GLY A 134 -11.64 21.57 2.83
N PHE A 135 -11.55 21.99 4.09
CA PHE A 135 -12.39 22.99 4.70
C PHE A 135 -11.58 24.17 5.20
N GLY A 136 -12.27 25.30 5.32
CA GLY A 136 -11.76 26.49 5.98
C GLY A 136 -12.88 27.45 6.32
N LYS A 137 -12.52 28.58 6.91
CA LYS A 137 -13.41 29.74 6.96
C LYS A 137 -12.88 30.82 6.03
N LEU A 138 -13.79 31.50 5.35
CA LEU A 138 -13.50 32.70 4.57
C LEU A 138 -14.41 33.81 5.08
N ARG A 139 -13.81 34.83 5.72
CA ARG A 139 -14.57 35.93 6.34
C ARG A 139 -15.60 35.39 7.34
N GLY A 140 -15.18 34.45 8.17
CA GLY A 140 -16.00 33.79 9.20
C GLY A 140 -16.97 32.72 8.70
N ARG A 141 -17.17 32.57 7.38
CA ARG A 141 -18.10 31.58 6.80
C ARG A 141 -17.37 30.30 6.46
N LYS A 142 -17.89 29.15 6.90
CA LYS A 142 -17.33 27.84 6.56
C LYS A 142 -17.48 27.59 5.06
N ILE A 143 -16.40 27.17 4.42
CA ILE A 143 -16.36 26.83 3.00
C ILE A 143 -15.69 25.48 2.80
N VAL A 144 -15.97 24.87 1.65
CA VAL A 144 -15.15 23.82 1.05
C VAL A 144 -14.22 24.45 0.04
N PHE A 145 -13.00 23.97 -0.08
CA PHE A 145 -12.10 24.41 -1.15
C PHE A 145 -11.44 23.23 -1.86
N THR A 146 -11.05 23.46 -3.11
CA THR A 146 -10.14 22.61 -3.90
C THR A 146 -9.07 23.50 -4.51
N ALA A 147 -7.83 23.04 -4.59
CA ALA A 147 -6.71 23.82 -5.08
C ALA A 147 -5.70 22.94 -5.80
N ASP A 148 -5.42 23.28 -7.06
CA ASP A 148 -4.48 22.50 -7.88
C ASP A 148 -3.03 22.88 -7.56
N ASP A 149 -2.17 21.87 -7.41
CA ASP A 149 -0.74 22.03 -7.22
C ASP A 149 0.00 21.86 -8.55
N PHE A 150 0.33 22.98 -9.18
CA PHE A 150 1.12 22.99 -10.42
C PHE A 150 2.54 22.43 -10.23
N SER A 151 3.08 22.43 -9.00
CA SER A 151 4.43 21.88 -8.76
C SER A 151 4.48 20.37 -9.00
N ILE A 152 3.34 19.69 -8.90
CA ILE A 152 3.20 18.25 -9.11
C ILE A 152 2.60 18.00 -10.50
N ARG A 153 3.42 17.49 -11.42
CA ARG A 153 3.02 17.15 -12.80
C ARG A 153 2.29 18.30 -13.54
N ALA A 154 2.68 19.56 -13.29
CA ALA A 154 2.05 20.74 -13.91
C ALA A 154 0.53 20.85 -13.68
N GLY A 155 0.02 20.26 -12.59
CA GLY A 155 -1.41 20.26 -12.28
C GLY A 155 -2.26 19.44 -13.26
N HIS A 156 -1.67 18.48 -14.00
CA HIS A 156 -2.43 17.62 -14.91
C HIS A 156 -3.48 16.76 -14.18
N ALA A 157 -4.65 16.61 -14.80
CA ALA A 157 -5.79 15.88 -14.23
C ALA A 157 -5.47 14.40 -13.95
N ASP A 158 -4.54 13.79 -14.68
CA ASP A 158 -4.16 12.37 -14.54
C ASP A 158 -3.55 12.02 -13.16
N GLY A 159 -3.11 13.04 -12.39
CA GLY A 159 -2.63 12.88 -11.01
C GLY A 159 -3.68 13.16 -9.93
N ALA A 160 -4.83 13.72 -10.31
CA ALA A 160 -5.93 14.01 -9.40
C ALA A 160 -6.86 12.80 -9.40
N LEU A 161 -7.00 12.11 -8.27
CA LEU A 161 -8.10 11.16 -8.12
C LEU A 161 -9.40 11.95 -8.31
N MET A 162 -10.06 11.83 -9.47
CA MET A 162 -11.34 12.50 -9.75
C MET A 162 -12.35 12.23 -8.63
N ASP A 163 -12.28 11.04 -8.02
CA ASP A 163 -13.08 10.64 -6.87
C ASP A 163 -12.92 11.56 -5.66
N LYS A 164 -11.72 12.11 -5.42
CA LYS A 164 -11.46 13.05 -4.32
C LYS A 164 -12.24 14.35 -4.53
N THR A 165 -12.18 14.89 -5.73
CA THR A 165 -12.94 16.10 -6.11
C THR A 165 -14.44 15.85 -6.07
N ILE A 166 -14.91 14.75 -6.65
CA ILE A 166 -16.34 14.37 -6.63
C ILE A 166 -16.82 14.20 -5.18
N TYR A 167 -16.02 13.58 -4.33
CA TYR A 167 -16.33 13.42 -2.91
C TYR A 167 -16.49 14.79 -2.23
N MET A 168 -15.56 15.72 -2.45
CA MET A 168 -15.63 17.05 -1.84
C MET A 168 -16.80 17.89 -2.38
N GLU A 169 -17.14 17.75 -3.67
CA GLU A 169 -18.32 18.40 -4.26
C GLU A 169 -19.62 17.86 -3.66
N LYS A 170 -19.75 16.53 -3.56
CA LYS A 170 -20.90 15.90 -2.89
C LYS A 170 -21.01 16.33 -1.44
N LEU A 171 -19.88 16.45 -0.75
CA LEU A 171 -19.83 16.91 0.64
C LEU A 171 -20.23 18.38 0.79
N ALA A 172 -19.81 19.25 -0.13
CA ALA A 172 -20.24 20.65 -0.17
C ALA A 172 -21.75 20.76 -0.37
N ILE A 173 -22.33 19.97 -1.28
CA ILE A 173 -23.78 19.92 -1.51
C ILE A 173 -24.52 19.44 -0.26
N ALA A 174 -24.07 18.32 0.33
CA ALA A 174 -24.71 17.71 1.50
C ALA A 174 -24.68 18.64 2.72
N LEU A 175 -23.60 19.40 2.90
CA LEU A 175 -23.44 20.35 4.00
C LEU A 175 -23.96 21.76 3.67
N GLN A 176 -24.45 21.98 2.44
CA GLN A 176 -24.87 23.28 1.93
C GLN A 176 -23.80 24.36 2.10
N LEU A 177 -22.53 23.99 1.89
CA LEU A 177 -21.39 24.89 2.01
C LEU A 177 -20.98 25.45 0.64
N PRO A 178 -20.59 26.73 0.55
CA PRO A 178 -19.96 27.25 -0.65
C PRO A 178 -18.66 26.50 -0.97
N ILE A 179 -18.43 26.23 -2.24
CA ILE A 179 -17.18 25.62 -2.73
C ILE A 179 -16.34 26.66 -3.49
N ILE A 180 -15.05 26.75 -3.16
CA ILE A 180 -14.08 27.60 -3.86
C ILE A 180 -13.05 26.72 -4.55
N LYS A 181 -12.91 26.87 -5.86
CA LYS A 181 -11.94 26.11 -6.66
C LYS A 181 -10.82 27.02 -7.14
N LEU A 182 -9.60 26.78 -6.65
CA LEU A 182 -8.37 27.42 -7.10
C LEU A 182 -7.75 26.56 -8.22
N VAL A 183 -8.08 26.90 -9.46
CA VAL A 183 -7.63 26.14 -10.64
C VAL A 183 -6.29 26.69 -11.12
N ASP A 184 -5.28 25.82 -11.20
CA ASP A 184 -3.92 26.16 -11.64
C ASP A 184 -3.26 24.94 -12.30
N GLY A 185 -3.96 24.36 -13.28
CA GLY A 185 -3.44 23.33 -14.17
C GLY A 185 -3.06 23.91 -15.53
N SER A 186 -2.08 23.32 -16.21
CA SER A 186 -1.88 23.61 -17.63
C SER A 186 -3.02 22.96 -18.44
N SER A 187 -3.94 23.76 -18.96
CA SER A 187 -4.84 23.34 -20.04
C SER A 187 -4.00 23.13 -21.31
N GLY A 188 -3.56 21.90 -21.56
CA GLY A 188 -2.65 21.64 -22.68
C GLY A 188 -2.31 20.18 -22.92
N ALA A 189 -3.30 19.29 -22.88
CA ALA A 189 -3.26 18.11 -23.74
C ALA A 189 -3.99 18.49 -25.03
N ALA A 190 -3.22 18.71 -26.10
CA ALA A 190 -3.71 18.52 -27.44
C ALA A 190 -4.27 17.09 -27.54
N GLN A 191 -5.38 16.95 -28.27
CA GLN A 191 -5.84 15.66 -28.77
C GLN A 191 -4.75 14.98 -29.61
#